data_AF-P96497-F1
#
_entry.id   AF-P96497-F1
#
_cell.length_a   1.000
_cell.length_b   1.000
_cell.length_c   1.000
_cell.angle_alpha   90.00
_cell.angle_beta   90.00
_cell.angle_gamma   90.00
#
_symmetry.space_group_name_H-M   'P 1'
#
loop_
_entity.id
_entity.type
_entity.pdbx_description
1 polymer ?
#
loop_
_entity_poly.entity_id
_entity_poly.type
_entity_poly.pdbx_seq_one_letter_code
_entity_poly.pdbx_strand_id
1 'polypeptide(L)'
;MQTEARSGRLYAVRYEGPVNASLMGRILSAATGVPGHAQGFVAWYGKNQALLRRGPVELNVEGAFLLKLAVGAWAEMEVRPLLTEEALFGEDRHVLGEKGVVVRVFSDFQCPYCQRLAREVLPALKAMAREGRLRLAYRHFPLYEIHPEAVPAAVASECAAAQGAFWAYHDLLMAGSGWDYPALARRLGLDPKAFQAC
;
A
#
# COMPACT_ATOMS: atom_id res chain seq x y z
N MET A 1 -3.70 -10.28 28.69
CA MET A 1 -3.65 -9.85 27.27
C MET A 1 -3.70 -11.11 26.43
N GLN A 2 -4.73 -11.25 25.60
CA GLN A 2 -4.87 -12.32 24.62
C GLN A 2 -4.63 -11.73 23.24
N THR A 3 -3.90 -12.45 22.40
CA THR A 3 -3.57 -12.01 21.04
C THR A 3 -4.08 -13.04 20.05
N GLU A 4 -4.84 -12.63 19.05
CA GLU A 4 -5.17 -13.47 17.90
C GLU A 4 -4.20 -13.15 16.78
N ALA A 5 -3.46 -14.15 16.31
CA ALA A 5 -2.57 -14.01 15.16
C ALA A 5 -2.97 -15.03 14.09
N ARG A 6 -3.00 -14.60 12.82
CA ARG A 6 -3.25 -15.46 11.65
C ARG A 6 -2.10 -15.32 10.67
N SER A 7 -1.50 -16.44 10.28
CA SER A 7 -0.36 -16.48 9.35
C SER A 7 0.80 -15.55 9.76
N GLY A 8 1.08 -15.46 11.07
CA GLY A 8 2.14 -14.62 11.63
C GLY A 8 1.83 -13.12 11.71
N ARG A 9 0.60 -12.69 11.38
CA ARG A 9 0.14 -11.30 11.52
C ARG A 9 -0.82 -11.15 12.69
N LEU A 10 -0.60 -10.14 13.53
CA LEU A 10 -1.47 -9.82 14.67
C LEU A 10 -2.80 -9.25 14.16
N TYR A 11 -3.89 -9.92 14.49
CA TYR A 11 -5.24 -9.66 13.98
C TYR A 11 -6.17 -9.05 15.03
N ALA A 12 -5.93 -9.34 16.31
CA ALA A 12 -6.63 -8.73 17.43
C ALA A 12 -5.78 -8.81 18.71
N VAL A 13 -5.97 -7.85 19.61
CA VAL A 13 -5.39 -7.86 20.96
C VAL A 13 -6.48 -7.55 21.96
N ARG A 14 -6.95 -8.55 22.70
CA ARG A 14 -7.88 -8.35 23.82
C ARG A 14 -7.10 -8.13 25.11
N TYR A 15 -7.29 -6.98 25.74
CA TYR A 15 -6.68 -6.64 27.02
C TYR A 15 -7.76 -6.36 28.05
N GLU A 16 -7.77 -7.08 29.17
CA GLU A 16 -8.63 -6.82 30.32
C GLU A 16 -7.77 -6.24 31.46
N GLY A 17 -8.08 -5.03 31.90
CA GLY A 17 -7.33 -4.36 32.98
C GLY A 17 -7.59 -2.86 33.08
N PRO A 18 -6.98 -2.17 34.07
CA PRO A 18 -7.17 -0.74 34.28
C PRO A 18 -6.66 0.08 33.09
N VAL A 19 -7.42 1.13 32.77
CA VAL A 19 -7.16 1.92 31.56
C VAL A 19 -6.11 2.99 31.82
N ASN A 20 -4.89 2.76 31.32
CA ASN A 20 -3.84 3.76 31.25
C ASN A 20 -3.49 4.03 29.78
N ALA A 21 -3.62 5.29 29.36
CA ALA A 21 -3.38 5.73 27.99
C ALA A 21 -1.98 5.34 27.48
N SER A 22 -0.96 5.36 28.34
CA SER A 22 0.42 4.97 27.99
C SER A 22 0.55 3.48 27.64
N LEU A 23 -0.17 2.61 28.35
CA LEU A 23 -0.21 1.18 28.03
C LEU A 23 -0.95 0.95 26.70
N MET A 24 -2.10 1.58 26.52
CA MET A 24 -2.89 1.47 25.28
C MET A 24 -2.09 1.95 24.07
N GLY A 25 -1.40 3.09 24.21
CA GLY A 25 -0.55 3.62 23.15
C GLY A 25 0.57 2.67 22.74
N ARG A 26 1.21 1.98 23.70
CA ARG A 26 2.23 0.96 23.39
C ARG A 26 1.66 -0.26 22.69
N ILE A 27 0.48 -0.72 23.08
CA ILE A 27 -0.19 -1.85 22.40
C ILE A 27 -0.54 -1.45 20.96
N LEU A 28 -1.02 -0.22 20.73
CA LEU A 28 -1.30 0.29 19.39
C LEU A 28 -0.06 0.37 18.52
N SER A 29 1.05 0.92 19.04
CA SER A 29 2.32 0.95 18.31
C SER A 29 2.80 -0.47 17.96
N ALA A 30 2.64 -1.44 18.86
CA ALA A 30 3.01 -2.82 18.61
C ALA A 30 2.08 -3.51 17.59
N ALA A 31 0.77 -3.20 17.61
CA ALA A 31 -0.22 -3.82 16.72
C ALA A 31 -0.18 -3.27 15.29
N THR A 32 0.11 -1.97 15.13
CA THR A 32 0.17 -1.29 13.84
C THR A 32 1.58 -1.33 13.23
N GLY A 33 2.61 -1.48 14.06
CA GLY A 33 4.01 -1.39 13.64
C GLY A 33 4.47 0.04 13.40
N VAL A 34 3.64 1.06 13.67
CA VAL A 34 4.01 2.46 13.44
C VAL A 34 4.43 3.15 14.75
N PRO A 35 5.72 3.51 14.90
CA PRO A 35 6.21 4.20 16.09
C PRO A 35 5.53 5.56 16.26
N GLY A 36 5.14 5.92 17.48
CA GLY A 36 4.60 7.26 17.80
C GLY A 36 3.08 7.36 17.88
N HIS A 37 2.33 6.35 17.41
CA HIS A 37 0.87 6.28 17.56
C HIS A 37 0.42 6.34 19.02
N ALA A 38 1.28 5.91 19.93
CA ALA A 38 1.08 6.06 21.36
C ALA A 38 0.77 7.50 21.76
N GLN A 39 1.49 8.50 21.27
CA GLN A 39 1.30 9.88 21.73
C GLN A 39 0.04 10.52 21.16
N GLY A 40 -0.20 10.36 19.85
CA GLY A 40 -1.42 10.87 19.21
C GLY A 40 -2.67 10.26 19.80
N PHE A 41 -2.67 8.93 19.99
CA PHE A 41 -3.77 8.23 20.65
C PHE A 41 -3.94 8.64 22.11
N VAL A 42 -2.84 8.76 22.90
CA VAL A 42 -2.91 9.21 24.31
C VAL A 42 -3.58 10.59 24.41
N ALA A 43 -3.15 11.53 23.58
CA ALA A 43 -3.70 12.89 23.57
C ALA A 43 -5.19 12.90 23.17
N TRP A 44 -5.57 12.10 22.17
CA TRP A 44 -6.97 11.94 21.77
C TRP A 44 -7.81 11.26 22.86
N TYR A 45 -7.34 10.14 23.42
CA TYR A 45 -8.02 9.40 24.48
C TYR A 45 -8.30 10.29 25.69
N GLY A 46 -7.31 11.08 26.13
CA GLY A 46 -7.47 12.02 27.24
C GLY A 46 -8.60 13.04 27.01
N LYS A 47 -8.75 13.54 25.78
CA LYS A 47 -9.81 14.49 25.41
C LYS A 47 -11.19 13.85 25.23
N ASN A 48 -11.25 12.55 24.92
CA ASN A 48 -12.48 11.86 24.52
C ASN A 48 -12.96 10.78 25.51
N GLN A 49 -12.33 10.66 26.68
CA GLN A 49 -12.61 9.59 27.66
C GLN A 49 -14.10 9.51 28.06
N ALA A 50 -14.79 10.65 28.16
CA ALA A 50 -16.22 10.68 28.51
C ALA A 50 -17.11 10.06 27.42
N LEU A 51 -16.73 10.16 26.14
CA LEU A 51 -17.44 9.53 25.02
C LEU A 51 -17.23 8.02 25.02
N LEU A 52 -16.00 7.58 25.33
CA LEU A 52 -15.64 6.16 25.37
C LEU A 52 -16.38 5.37 26.46
N ARG A 53 -16.79 6.04 27.54
CA ARG A 53 -17.59 5.43 28.62
C ARG A 53 -19.04 5.12 28.25
N ARG A 54 -19.50 5.55 27.06
CA ARG A 54 -20.89 5.36 26.61
C ARG A 54 -21.08 4.09 25.76
N GLY A 55 -20.00 3.35 25.48
CA GLY A 55 -20.04 2.14 24.67
C GLY A 55 -18.81 2.01 23.76
N PRO A 56 -18.80 1.00 22.87
CA PRO A 56 -17.74 0.84 21.89
C PRO A 56 -17.68 2.02 20.92
N VAL A 57 -16.47 2.48 20.63
CA VAL A 57 -16.17 3.47 19.58
C VAL A 57 -15.22 2.85 18.57
N GLU A 58 -15.48 3.10 17.29
CA GLU A 58 -14.62 2.67 16.19
C GLU A 58 -13.84 3.87 15.64
N LEU A 59 -12.53 3.72 15.54
CA LEU A 59 -11.59 4.77 15.18
C LEU A 59 -10.69 4.29 14.05
N ASN A 60 -10.46 5.13 13.05
CA ASN A 60 -9.42 4.90 12.07
C ASN A 60 -8.11 5.50 12.59
N VAL A 61 -7.12 4.65 12.89
CA VAL A 61 -5.86 5.08 13.51
C VAL A 61 -4.82 5.50 12.48
N GLU A 62 -4.97 5.10 11.20
CA GLU A 62 -3.92 5.26 10.18
C GLU A 62 -4.33 4.98 8.72
N GLY A 63 -5.61 5.11 8.39
CA GLY A 63 -6.17 4.74 7.08
C GLY A 63 -6.33 3.23 6.88
N ALA A 64 -5.35 2.44 7.32
CA ALA A 64 -5.27 1.00 7.09
C ALA A 64 -5.78 0.13 8.25
N PHE A 65 -6.09 0.71 9.41
CA PHE A 65 -6.50 -0.05 10.61
C PHE A 65 -7.71 0.57 11.30
N LEU A 66 -8.64 -0.29 11.69
CA LEU A 66 -9.78 0.00 12.53
C LEU A 66 -9.47 -0.41 13.97
N LEU A 67 -9.60 0.54 14.89
CA LEU A 67 -9.55 0.33 16.31
C LEU A 67 -10.97 0.37 16.87
N LYS A 68 -11.47 -0.76 17.31
CA LYS A 68 -12.67 -0.83 18.14
C LYS A 68 -12.26 -0.79 19.60
N LEU A 69 -12.75 0.20 20.32
CA LEU A 69 -12.43 0.45 21.72
C LEU A 69 -13.72 0.55 22.54
N ALA A 70 -13.91 -0.36 23.50
CA ALA A 70 -15.00 -0.28 24.46
C ALA A 70 -14.42 -0.01 25.86
N VAL A 71 -14.92 1.03 26.53
CA VAL A 71 -14.45 1.41 27.86
C VAL A 71 -15.62 1.39 28.85
N GLY A 72 -15.63 0.39 29.73
CA GLY A 72 -16.58 0.25 30.84
C GLY A 72 -15.85 0.03 32.17
N ALA A 73 -16.35 -0.88 33.02
CA ALA A 73 -15.62 -1.38 34.19
C ALA A 73 -14.32 -2.13 33.80
N TRP A 74 -14.25 -2.58 32.55
CA TRP A 74 -13.11 -3.22 31.90
C TRP A 74 -12.91 -2.52 30.54
N ALA A 75 -11.66 -2.43 30.07
CA ALA A 75 -11.41 -2.06 28.68
C ALA A 75 -11.44 -3.31 27.80
N GLU A 76 -11.99 -3.20 26.60
CA GLU A 76 -11.76 -4.13 25.51
C GLU A 76 -11.27 -3.35 24.30
N MET A 77 -10.26 -3.89 23.63
CA MET A 77 -9.67 -3.30 22.45
C MET A 77 -9.59 -4.35 21.35
N GLU A 78 -9.77 -3.92 20.12
CA GLU A 78 -9.59 -4.75 18.96
C GLU A 78 -9.04 -3.88 17.83
N VAL A 79 -7.87 -4.24 17.32
CA VAL A 79 -7.22 -3.58 16.17
C VAL A 79 -7.28 -4.55 15.01
N ARG A 80 -8.01 -4.18 13.95
CA ARG A 80 -8.12 -4.98 12.73
C ARG A 80 -7.70 -4.15 11.52
N PRO A 81 -7.10 -4.74 10.49
CA PRO A 81 -6.90 -4.03 9.24
C PRO A 81 -8.26 -3.63 8.63
N LEU A 82 -8.31 -2.46 8.02
CA LEU A 82 -9.42 -2.09 7.15
C LEU A 82 -9.37 -3.03 5.94
N LEU A 83 -10.40 -3.87 5.80
CA LEU A 83 -10.55 -4.69 4.62
C LEU A 83 -11.19 -3.83 3.53
N THR A 84 -10.38 -3.47 2.54
CA THR A 84 -10.88 -2.86 1.30
C THR A 84 -11.49 -3.95 0.45
N GLU A 85 -12.74 -3.76 0.01
CA GLU A 85 -13.35 -4.67 -0.95
C GLU A 85 -12.50 -4.74 -2.23
N GLU A 86 -12.18 -5.95 -2.64
CA GLU A 86 -11.33 -6.21 -3.82
C GLU A 86 -11.85 -5.51 -5.09
N ALA A 87 -13.17 -5.40 -5.21
CA ALA A 87 -13.84 -4.74 -6.34
C ALA A 87 -13.46 -3.25 -6.50
N LEU A 88 -13.06 -2.57 -5.42
CA LEU A 88 -12.69 -1.16 -5.44
C LEU A 88 -11.39 -0.89 -6.22
N PHE A 89 -10.55 -1.91 -6.43
CA PHE A 89 -9.34 -1.77 -7.24
C PHE A 89 -9.60 -1.86 -8.74
N GLY A 90 -10.81 -2.23 -9.17
CA GLY A 90 -11.17 -2.42 -10.58
C GLY A 90 -10.37 -3.54 -11.26
N GLU A 91 -10.50 -3.64 -12.58
CA GLU A 91 -9.82 -4.70 -13.36
C GLU A 91 -8.30 -4.58 -13.35
N ASP A 92 -7.61 -5.72 -13.30
CA ASP A 92 -6.15 -5.76 -13.33
C ASP A 92 -5.59 -5.31 -14.68
N ARG A 93 -4.62 -4.39 -14.62
CA ARG A 93 -3.97 -3.81 -15.79
C ARG A 93 -2.51 -4.26 -15.87
N HIS A 94 -1.98 -4.19 -17.09
CA HIS A 94 -0.58 -4.54 -17.39
C HIS A 94 -0.19 -5.92 -16.89
N VAL A 95 -1.09 -6.89 -17.05
CA VAL A 95 -0.91 -8.24 -16.51
C VAL A 95 0.10 -9.02 -17.33
N LEU A 96 1.07 -9.64 -16.67
CA LEU A 96 1.90 -10.71 -17.23
C LEU A 96 1.39 -12.06 -16.72
N GLY A 97 1.41 -13.06 -17.59
CA GLY A 97 0.95 -14.42 -17.28
C GLY A 97 -0.57 -14.55 -17.43
N GLU A 98 -1.01 -15.75 -17.82
CA GLU A 98 -2.42 -16.02 -18.13
C GLU A 98 -3.16 -16.74 -16.99
N LYS A 99 -2.44 -17.45 -16.12
CA LYS A 99 -3.01 -18.37 -15.12
C LYS A 99 -2.28 -18.28 -13.79
N GLY A 100 -2.94 -18.77 -12.74
CA GLY A 100 -2.39 -18.81 -11.38
C GLY A 100 -2.82 -17.65 -10.49
N VAL A 101 -2.20 -17.58 -9.32
CA VAL A 101 -2.46 -16.56 -8.29
C VAL A 101 -2.08 -15.17 -8.81
N VAL A 102 -2.83 -14.14 -8.42
CA VAL A 102 -2.49 -12.75 -8.78
C VAL A 102 -1.56 -12.17 -7.74
N VAL A 103 -0.41 -11.68 -8.19
CA VAL A 103 0.45 -10.78 -7.43
C VAL A 103 0.26 -9.38 -7.99
N ARG A 104 -0.30 -8.48 -7.17
CA ARG A 104 -0.46 -7.07 -7.52
C ARG A 104 0.66 -6.25 -6.92
N VAL A 105 1.29 -5.45 -7.76
CA VAL A 105 2.38 -4.54 -7.36
C VAL A 105 1.85 -3.11 -7.46
N PHE A 106 1.64 -2.49 -6.30
CA PHE A 106 1.38 -1.07 -6.19
C PHE A 106 2.71 -0.34 -6.09
N SER A 107 2.98 0.58 -7.00
CA SER A 107 4.33 1.10 -7.15
C SER A 107 4.36 2.52 -7.73
N ASP A 108 5.41 3.25 -7.37
CA ASP A 108 5.72 4.61 -7.76
C ASP A 108 7.10 4.63 -8.45
N PHE A 109 7.18 5.19 -9.65
CA PHE A 109 8.41 5.21 -10.45
C PHE A 109 9.55 6.05 -9.83
N GLN A 110 9.24 7.05 -9.00
CA GLN A 110 10.25 7.89 -8.35
C GLN A 110 10.63 7.37 -6.95
N CYS A 111 9.87 6.43 -6.38
CA CYS A 111 10.15 5.88 -5.07
C CYS A 111 11.42 4.98 -5.07
N PRO A 112 12.46 5.28 -4.27
CA PRO A 112 13.68 4.47 -4.22
C PRO A 112 13.45 3.02 -3.78
N TYR A 113 12.46 2.78 -2.91
CA TYR A 113 12.10 1.43 -2.48
C TYR A 113 11.36 0.65 -3.57
N CYS A 114 10.54 1.32 -4.38
CA CYS A 114 9.89 0.71 -5.54
C CYS A 114 10.92 0.34 -6.63
N GLN A 115 11.88 1.23 -6.89
CA GLN A 115 13.00 0.94 -7.80
C GLN A 115 13.85 -0.25 -7.30
N ARG A 116 14.06 -0.35 -5.98
CA ARG A 116 14.72 -1.50 -5.37
C ARG A 116 13.92 -2.79 -5.57
N LEU A 117 12.61 -2.77 -5.31
CA LEU A 117 11.71 -3.90 -5.61
C LEU A 117 11.80 -4.30 -7.09
N ALA A 118 11.79 -3.32 -7.99
CA ALA A 118 11.86 -3.52 -9.42
C ALA A 118 13.17 -4.15 -9.89
N ARG A 119 14.28 -3.85 -9.21
CA ARG A 119 15.60 -4.44 -9.48
C ARG A 119 15.77 -5.82 -8.87
N GLU A 120 15.32 -6.01 -7.63
CA GLU A 120 15.67 -7.19 -6.82
C GLU A 120 14.62 -8.30 -6.85
N VAL A 121 13.33 -7.96 -7.06
CA VAL A 121 12.21 -8.92 -6.92
C VAL A 121 11.42 -9.08 -8.21
N LEU A 122 11.07 -7.98 -8.88
CA LEU A 122 10.24 -8.05 -10.09
C LEU A 122 10.80 -8.95 -11.20
N PRO A 123 12.12 -9.07 -11.45
CA PRO A 123 12.61 -9.95 -12.52
C PRO A 123 12.20 -11.41 -12.30
N ALA A 124 12.27 -11.89 -11.06
CA ALA A 124 11.85 -13.24 -10.69
C ALA A 124 10.33 -13.41 -10.84
N LEU A 125 9.54 -12.43 -10.39
CA LEU A 125 8.08 -12.47 -10.54
C LEU A 125 7.64 -12.44 -12.02
N LYS A 126 8.29 -11.63 -12.85
CA LYS A 126 8.04 -11.59 -14.30
C LYS A 126 8.40 -12.91 -14.97
N ALA A 127 9.51 -13.55 -14.57
CA ALA A 127 9.89 -14.87 -15.06
C ALA A 127 8.82 -15.92 -14.69
N MET A 128 8.43 -15.99 -13.42
CA MET A 128 7.36 -16.87 -12.95
C MET A 128 6.02 -16.62 -13.66
N ALA A 129 5.70 -15.36 -13.96
CA ALA A 129 4.50 -14.99 -14.71
C ALA A 129 4.53 -15.54 -16.15
N ARG A 130 5.68 -15.40 -16.84
CA ARG A 130 5.89 -15.93 -18.20
C ARG A 130 5.89 -17.46 -18.24
N GLU A 131 6.34 -18.10 -17.16
CA GLU A 131 6.25 -19.55 -16.94
C GLU A 131 4.81 -20.02 -16.63
N GLY A 132 3.84 -19.12 -16.48
CA GLY A 132 2.44 -19.44 -16.18
C GLY A 132 2.20 -19.86 -14.72
N ARG A 133 3.12 -19.56 -13.81
CA ARG A 133 3.03 -19.92 -12.39
C ARG A 133 2.23 -18.92 -11.56
N LEU A 134 2.13 -17.68 -12.04
CA LEU A 134 1.35 -16.61 -11.45
C LEU A 134 0.90 -15.61 -12.52
N ARG A 135 0.00 -14.71 -12.12
CA ARG A 135 -0.30 -13.49 -12.86
C ARG A 135 0.29 -12.31 -12.11
N LEU A 136 1.08 -11.49 -12.78
CA LEU A 136 1.69 -10.28 -12.21
C LEU A 136 0.97 -9.06 -12.77
N ALA A 137 0.24 -8.34 -11.94
CA ALA A 137 -0.44 -7.11 -12.32
C ALA A 137 0.28 -5.90 -11.71
N TYR A 138 0.41 -4.82 -12.49
CA TYR A 138 1.02 -3.58 -12.04
C TYR A 138 -0.06 -2.51 -11.80
N ARG A 139 0.05 -1.78 -10.70
CA ARG A 139 -0.84 -0.67 -10.34
C ARG A 139 0.00 0.55 -9.97
N HIS A 140 -0.31 1.69 -10.56
CA HIS A 140 0.28 2.96 -10.16
C HIS A 140 -0.18 3.33 -8.75
N PHE A 141 0.77 3.71 -7.91
CA PHE A 141 0.51 4.27 -6.59
C PHE A 141 1.38 5.51 -6.38
N PRO A 142 1.14 6.59 -7.16
CA PRO A 142 2.01 7.75 -7.16
C PRO A 142 1.90 8.51 -5.83
N LEU A 143 3.03 8.67 -5.13
CA LEU A 143 3.11 9.45 -3.90
C LEU A 143 3.30 10.94 -4.24
N TYR A 144 2.29 11.51 -4.89
CA TYR A 144 2.33 12.85 -5.49
C TYR A 144 2.72 13.98 -4.52
N GLU A 145 2.55 13.79 -3.21
CA GLU A 145 2.91 14.77 -2.19
C GLU A 145 4.43 14.91 -1.99
N ILE A 146 5.20 13.86 -2.28
CA ILE A 146 6.64 13.81 -2.03
C ILE A 146 7.46 13.47 -3.28
N HIS A 147 6.82 13.00 -4.35
CA HIS A 147 7.46 12.58 -5.59
C HIS A 147 6.87 13.35 -6.79
N PRO A 148 7.50 14.45 -7.24
CA PRO A 148 6.98 15.29 -8.33
C PRO A 148 6.85 14.56 -9.69
N GLU A 149 7.68 13.55 -9.93
CA GLU A 149 7.69 12.76 -11.17
C GLU A 149 6.81 11.50 -11.08
N ALA A 150 6.20 11.21 -9.92
CA ALA A 150 5.38 10.01 -9.75
C ALA A 150 4.19 9.97 -10.71
N VAL A 151 3.46 11.08 -10.83
CA VAL A 151 2.29 11.19 -11.73
C VAL A 151 2.73 11.29 -13.20
N PRO A 152 3.66 12.19 -13.59
CA PRO A 152 4.13 12.26 -14.98
C PRO A 152 4.70 10.92 -15.50
N ALA A 153 5.49 10.21 -14.69
CA ALA A 153 6.04 8.91 -15.08
C ALA A 153 4.94 7.84 -15.22
N ALA A 154 3.94 7.85 -14.34
CA ALA A 154 2.77 6.97 -14.46
C ALA A 154 2.03 7.23 -15.78
N VAL A 155 1.70 8.48 -16.08
CA VAL A 155 1.04 8.87 -17.34
C VAL A 155 1.88 8.45 -18.55
N ALA A 156 3.17 8.77 -18.56
CA ALA A 156 4.08 8.39 -19.65
C ALA A 156 4.12 6.87 -19.88
N SER A 157 4.09 6.07 -18.81
CA SER A 157 4.03 4.62 -18.92
C SER A 157 2.72 4.11 -19.52
N GLU A 158 1.60 4.79 -19.27
CA GLU A 158 0.30 4.49 -19.90
C GLU A 158 0.30 4.86 -21.39
N CYS A 159 0.93 5.98 -21.76
CA CYS A 159 1.10 6.35 -23.16
C CYS A 159 1.96 5.33 -23.92
N ALA A 160 2.98 4.75 -23.27
CA ALA A 160 3.71 3.60 -23.82
C ALA A 160 2.86 2.33 -23.86
N ALA A 161 1.99 2.12 -22.86
CA ALA A 161 1.08 0.98 -22.81
C ALA A 161 0.07 0.98 -23.97
N ALA A 162 -0.42 2.16 -24.36
CA ALA A 162 -1.30 2.33 -25.53
C ALA A 162 -0.64 1.85 -26.83
N GLN A 163 0.69 1.74 -26.85
CA GLN A 163 1.50 1.21 -27.95
C GLN A 163 2.06 -0.20 -27.68
N GLY A 164 1.53 -0.90 -26.67
CA GLY A 164 1.93 -2.27 -26.32
C GLY A 164 3.26 -2.38 -25.57
N ALA A 165 3.83 -1.27 -25.10
CA ALA A 165 5.19 -1.22 -24.58
C ALA A 165 5.28 -0.92 -23.07
N PHE A 166 4.21 -1.16 -22.30
CA PHE A 166 4.16 -0.84 -20.87
C PHE A 166 5.38 -1.36 -20.10
N TRP A 167 5.64 -2.67 -20.15
CA TRP A 167 6.68 -3.27 -19.31
C TRP A 167 8.10 -2.88 -19.72
N ALA A 168 8.33 -2.64 -21.01
CA ALA A 168 9.62 -2.15 -21.49
C ALA A 168 9.86 -0.71 -21.02
N TYR A 169 8.83 0.14 -21.07
CA TYR A 169 8.91 1.52 -20.61
C TYR A 169 9.01 1.62 -19.08
N HIS A 170 8.23 0.81 -18.37
CA HIS A 170 8.32 0.62 -16.92
C HIS A 170 9.75 0.31 -16.49
N ASP A 171 10.42 -0.62 -17.18
CA ASP A 171 11.78 -1.03 -16.81
C ASP A 171 12.81 0.09 -17.03
N LEU A 172 12.62 0.94 -18.05
CA LEU A 172 13.44 2.13 -18.25
C LEU A 172 13.27 3.16 -17.12
N LEU A 173 12.04 3.43 -16.71
CA LEU A 173 11.74 4.34 -15.61
C LEU A 173 12.31 3.81 -14.28
N MET A 174 12.09 2.54 -13.98
CA MET A 174 12.56 1.91 -12.74
C MET A 174 14.09 1.77 -12.66
N ALA A 175 14.77 1.73 -13.80
CA ALA A 175 16.23 1.78 -13.85
C ALA A 175 16.81 3.17 -13.57
N GLY A 176 15.97 4.19 -13.37
CA GLY A 176 16.41 5.57 -13.12
C GLY A 176 16.99 6.23 -14.36
N SER A 177 16.48 5.92 -15.56
CA SER A 177 16.97 6.47 -16.85
C SER A 177 16.68 7.97 -17.05
N GLY A 178 16.32 8.69 -15.98
CA GLY A 178 15.88 10.09 -16.00
C GLY A 178 14.40 10.26 -16.34
N TRP A 179 13.99 11.52 -16.49
CA TRP A 179 12.60 11.95 -16.66
C TRP A 179 12.30 12.55 -18.05
N ASP A 180 13.18 12.33 -19.03
CA ASP A 180 12.93 12.67 -20.44
C ASP A 180 12.04 11.59 -21.07
N TYR A 181 10.74 11.67 -20.79
CA TYR A 181 9.76 10.69 -21.23
C TYR A 181 9.74 10.48 -22.75
N PRO A 182 9.75 11.53 -23.59
CA PRO A 182 9.84 11.35 -25.04
C PRO A 182 11.12 10.65 -25.49
N ALA A 183 12.27 10.90 -24.86
CA ALA A 183 13.50 10.19 -25.21
C ALA A 183 13.44 8.70 -24.87
N LEU A 184 12.85 8.34 -23.72
CA LEU A 184 12.64 6.94 -23.36
C LEU A 184 11.70 6.23 -24.35
N ALA A 185 10.64 6.92 -24.78
CA ALA A 185 9.70 6.40 -25.78
C ALA A 185 10.41 6.15 -27.12
N ARG A 186 11.22 7.12 -27.58
CA ARG A 186 12.03 6.98 -28.80
C ARG A 186 13.03 5.82 -28.71
N ARG A 187 13.64 5.59 -27.55
CA ARG A 187 14.56 4.46 -27.32
C ARG A 187 13.90 3.11 -27.52
N LEU A 188 12.59 3.02 -27.28
CA LEU A 188 11.80 1.81 -27.52
C LEU A 188 11.17 1.76 -28.93
N GLY A 189 11.43 2.74 -29.78
CA GLY A 189 10.86 2.81 -31.13
C GLY A 189 9.36 3.12 -31.16
N LEU A 190 8.83 3.75 -30.10
CA LEU A 190 7.42 4.14 -30.05
C LEU A 190 7.15 5.32 -30.98
N ASP A 191 5.92 5.42 -31.49
CA ASP A 191 5.48 6.54 -32.32
C ASP A 191 5.50 7.83 -31.47
N PRO A 192 6.34 8.83 -31.84
CA PRO A 192 6.49 10.03 -31.03
C PRO A 192 5.23 10.91 -31.01
N LYS A 193 4.46 10.94 -32.10
CA LYS A 193 3.26 11.77 -32.20
C LYS A 193 2.14 11.18 -31.36
N ALA A 194 1.93 9.86 -31.46
CA ALA A 194 0.94 9.15 -30.65
C ALA A 194 1.30 9.21 -29.16
N PHE A 195 2.59 9.09 -28.82
CA PHE A 195 3.05 9.21 -27.43
C PHE A 195 2.81 10.60 -26.85
N GLN A 196 3.09 11.66 -27.62
CA GLN A 196 2.95 13.05 -27.16
C GLN A 196 1.51 13.56 -27.14
N ALA A 197 0.61 12.96 -27.94
CA ALA A 197 -0.80 13.32 -27.97
C ALA A 197 -1.63 12.65 -26.85
N CYS A 198 -1.05 11.64 -26.20
CA CYS A 198 -1.47 11.13 -24.91
C CYS A 198 -0.94 12.09 -23.81
#